data_AF-A0A527ZFP1-F1
#
_entry.id   AF-A0A527ZFP1-F1
#
_cell.length_a   1.000
_cell.length_b   1.000
_cell.length_c   1.000
_cell.angle_alpha   90.00
_cell.angle_beta   90.00
_cell.angle_gamma   90.00
#
_symmetry.space_group_name_H-M   'P 1'
#
loop_
_entity.id
_entity.type
_entity.pdbx_description
1 polymer ?
#
loop_
_entity_poly.entity_id
_entity_poly.type
_entity_poly.pdbx_seq_one_letter_code
_entity_poly.pdbx_strand_id
1 'polypeptide(L)'
;LLLTGQRLNDIAQASWSEVDLEKKVLTIQAARFKSERDHAVPLTDDAVEIIKALPRWKKCPWLFSLDGEHVATIGHKLKLRLDMAMVAVLKEDDEEATLPAWVNHDLRRTVRTRLSELDVMDEVAEAVIGHMPTALVRT
;
A
#
# COMPACT_ATOMS: atom_id res chain seq x y z
N LEU A 1 0.13 -0.24 2.89
CA LEU A 1 -1.12 -0.51 2.15
C LEU A 1 -2.25 0.40 2.59
N LEU A 2 -2.65 0.41 3.87
CA LEU A 2 -3.69 1.34 4.35
C LEU A 2 -3.31 2.81 4.12
N LEU A 3 -2.05 3.18 4.34
CA LEU A 3 -1.58 4.56 4.14
C LEU A 3 -1.46 4.99 2.66
N THR A 4 -1.51 4.04 1.71
CA THR A 4 -1.21 4.33 0.30
C THR A 4 -2.33 3.93 -0.67
N GLY A 5 -3.28 3.07 -0.26
CA GLY A 5 -4.38 2.59 -1.11
C GLY A 5 -3.95 1.72 -2.31
N GLN A 6 -2.66 1.36 -2.41
CA GLN A 6 -2.11 0.66 -3.57
C GLN A 6 -2.29 -0.86 -3.50
N ARG A 7 -2.05 -1.55 -4.64
CA ARG A 7 -2.01 -3.01 -4.66
C ARG A 7 -0.80 -3.51 -3.88
N LEU A 8 -0.95 -4.70 -3.32
CA LEU A 8 0.10 -5.37 -2.54
C LEU A 8 1.42 -5.44 -3.32
N ASN A 9 1.36 -5.96 -4.54
CA ASN A 9 2.55 -6.19 -5.36
C ASN A 9 3.20 -4.88 -5.82
N ASP A 10 2.41 -3.83 -6.08
CA ASP A 10 2.93 -2.51 -6.48
C ASP A 10 3.83 -1.93 -5.38
N ILE A 11 3.44 -2.09 -4.12
CA ILE A 11 4.22 -1.63 -2.95
C ILE A 11 5.33 -2.62 -2.57
N ALA A 12 5.06 -3.93 -2.58
CA ALA A 12 6.05 -4.94 -2.21
C ALA A 12 7.25 -4.94 -3.17
N GLN A 13 7.03 -4.58 -4.43
CA GLN A 13 8.06 -4.47 -5.47
C GLN A 13 8.60 -3.04 -5.65
N ALA A 14 8.26 -2.11 -4.74
CA ALA A 14 8.81 -0.77 -4.80
C ALA A 14 10.33 -0.77 -4.59
N SER A 15 11.04 0.09 -5.30
CA SER A 15 12.48 0.28 -5.15
C SER A 15 12.82 1.60 -4.44
N TRP A 16 14.02 1.70 -3.87
CA TRP A 16 14.49 2.94 -3.25
C TRP A 16 14.59 4.10 -4.24
N SER A 17 14.77 3.84 -5.54
CA SER A 17 14.80 4.89 -6.57
C SER A 17 13.42 5.44 -6.92
N GLU A 18 12.35 4.76 -6.52
CA GLU A 18 10.96 5.19 -6.75
C GLU A 18 10.43 6.07 -5.62
N VAL A 19 11.17 6.20 -4.51
CA VAL A 19 10.76 6.97 -3.34
C VAL A 19 11.51 8.29 -3.28
N ASP A 20 10.76 9.38 -3.37
CA ASP A 20 11.23 10.74 -3.08
C ASP A 20 10.71 11.14 -1.69
N LEU A 21 11.59 11.06 -0.68
CA LEU A 21 11.24 11.38 0.72
C LEU A 21 11.09 12.89 0.96
N GLU A 22 11.70 13.74 0.12
CA GLU A 22 11.56 15.20 0.25
C GLU A 22 10.19 15.65 -0.26
N LYS A 23 9.79 15.13 -1.43
CA LYS A 23 8.46 15.40 -2.01
C LYS A 23 7.36 14.54 -1.42
N LYS A 24 7.71 13.53 -0.62
CA LYS A 24 6.79 12.53 -0.05
C LYS A 24 5.96 11.84 -1.13
N VAL A 25 6.63 11.34 -2.17
CA VAL A 25 6.00 10.65 -3.29
C VAL A 25 6.69 9.32 -3.55
N LEU A 26 5.90 8.28 -3.77
CA LEU A 26 6.34 7.01 -4.34
C LEU A 26 5.81 6.91 -5.76
N THR A 27 6.68 6.75 -6.75
CA THR A 27 6.30 6.64 -8.17
C THR A 27 6.36 5.20 -8.63
N ILE A 28 5.20 4.59 -8.89
CA ILE A 28 5.12 3.24 -9.47
C ILE A 28 5.30 3.36 -10.97
N GLN A 29 6.36 2.77 -11.51
CA GLN A 29 6.67 2.87 -12.94
C GLN A 29 5.61 2.20 -13.82
N ALA A 30 5.35 2.79 -14.99
CA ALA A 30 4.45 2.33 -16.03
C ALA A 30 4.65 0.85 -16.40
N ALA A 31 5.90 0.38 -16.42
CA ALA A 31 6.25 -1.00 -16.75
C ALA A 31 5.61 -2.04 -15.80
N ARG A 32 5.27 -1.64 -14.57
CA ARG A 32 4.61 -2.50 -13.57
C ARG A 32 3.16 -2.10 -13.32
N PHE A 33 2.71 -0.98 -13.90
CA PHE A 33 1.38 -0.45 -13.64
C PHE A 33 0.42 -0.77 -14.79
N LYS A 34 -0.78 -1.23 -14.43
CA LYS A 34 -1.78 -1.77 -15.40
C LYS A 34 -2.20 -0.77 -16.48
N SER A 35 -2.03 0.53 -16.26
CA SER A 35 -2.44 1.59 -17.18
C SER A 35 -1.31 2.13 -18.07
N GLU A 36 -0.14 1.47 -18.13
CA GLU A 36 1.02 1.86 -18.96
C GLU A 36 1.48 3.32 -18.71
N ARG A 37 1.21 3.85 -17.52
CA ARG A 37 1.59 5.20 -17.09
C ARG A 37 2.17 5.13 -15.70
N ASP A 38 3.12 6.01 -15.43
CA ASP A 38 3.65 6.19 -14.09
C ASP A 38 2.53 6.63 -13.16
N HIS A 39 2.46 6.01 -11.98
CA HIS A 39 1.48 6.35 -10.96
C HIS A 39 2.18 6.97 -9.76
N ALA A 40 1.95 8.27 -9.55
CA ALA A 40 2.47 8.98 -8.40
C ALA A 40 1.55 8.76 -7.19
N VAL A 41 2.11 8.20 -6.12
CA VAL A 41 1.41 7.88 -4.88
C VAL A 41 1.90 8.82 -3.79
N PRO A 42 1.04 9.72 -3.28
CA PRO A 42 1.38 10.56 -2.13
C PRO A 42 1.68 9.70 -0.90
N LEU A 43 2.72 10.06 -0.15
CA LEU A 43 3.09 9.42 1.11
C LEU A 43 2.69 10.33 2.27
N THR A 44 1.94 9.78 3.23
CA THR A 44 1.67 10.45 4.50
C THR A 44 2.93 10.51 5.36
N ASP A 45 2.93 11.36 6.38
CA ASP A 45 4.05 11.44 7.33
C ASP A 45 4.32 10.07 7.99
N ASP A 46 3.28 9.34 8.38
CA ASP A 46 3.41 7.99 8.91
C ASP A 46 4.05 7.02 7.91
N ALA A 47 3.70 7.13 6.62
CA ALA A 47 4.29 6.28 5.59
C ALA A 47 5.78 6.60 5.40
N VAL A 48 6.14 7.88 5.45
CA VAL A 48 7.53 8.34 5.38
C VAL A 48 8.33 7.83 6.57
N GLU A 49 7.78 7.91 7.79
CA GLU A 49 8.47 7.41 8.99
C GLU A 49 8.66 5.88 8.96
N ILE A 50 7.65 5.12 8.50
CA ILE A 50 7.79 3.69 8.26
C ILE A 50 8.93 3.41 7.28
N ILE A 51 8.99 4.14 6.16
CA ILE A 51 10.02 3.95 5.13
C ILE A 51 11.42 4.26 5.68
N LYS A 52 11.59 5.36 6.43
CA LYS A 52 12.87 5.74 7.03
C LYS A 52 13.39 4.70 8.02
N ALA A 53 12.49 4.01 8.72
CA ALA A 53 12.83 2.96 9.67
C ALA A 53 13.23 1.62 9.02
N LEU A 54 13.01 1.46 7.71
CA LEU A 54 13.35 0.21 7.02
C LEU A 54 14.87 0.00 6.93
N PRO A 55 15.36 -1.24 7.12
CA PRO A 55 16.75 -1.56 6.91
C PRO A 55 17.12 -1.37 5.44
N ARG A 56 18.26 -0.73 5.18
CA ARG A 56 18.78 -0.53 3.82
C ARG A 56 20.01 -1.38 3.56
N TRP A 57 19.86 -2.39 2.70
CA TRP A 57 20.98 -3.21 2.25
C TRP A 57 21.78 -2.49 1.15
N LYS A 58 23.12 -2.60 1.19
CA LYS A 58 24.01 -1.87 0.27
C LYS A 58 23.81 -2.19 -1.22
N LYS A 59 23.39 -3.41 -1.55
CA LYS A 59 23.25 -3.91 -2.92
C LYS A 59 21.81 -4.28 -3.30
N CYS A 60 20.83 -3.94 -2.45
CA CYS A 60 19.43 -4.23 -2.72
C CYS A 60 18.74 -2.97 -3.26
N PRO A 61 18.19 -3.00 -4.48
CA PRO A 61 17.39 -1.88 -4.98
C PRO A 61 16.01 -1.81 -4.32
N TRP A 62 15.51 -2.91 -3.75
CA TRP A 62 14.15 -3.04 -3.24
C TRP A 62 13.96 -2.38 -1.88
N LEU A 63 12.80 -1.74 -1.71
CA LEU A 63 12.36 -1.17 -0.45
C LEU A 63 12.07 -2.26 0.58
N PHE A 64 11.42 -3.34 0.13
CA PHE A 64 11.13 -4.52 0.94
C PHE A 64 11.92 -5.72 0.41
N SER A 65 12.81 -6.24 1.24
CA SER A 65 13.51 -7.51 1.03
C SER A 65 13.62 -8.25 2.37
N LEU A 66 13.91 -9.55 2.35
CA LEU A 66 14.13 -10.34 3.57
C LEU A 66 15.59 -10.81 3.70
N ASP A 67 16.27 -10.95 2.56
CA ASP A 67 17.65 -11.42 2.44
C ASP A 67 18.61 -10.33 1.94
N GLY A 68 18.09 -9.19 1.48
CA GLY A 68 18.89 -8.11 0.88
C GLY A 68 19.28 -8.35 -0.57
N GLU A 69 18.69 -9.36 -1.22
CA GLU A 69 18.95 -9.71 -2.62
C GLU A 69 17.68 -9.73 -3.45
N HIS A 70 16.62 -10.35 -2.94
CA HIS A 70 15.36 -10.55 -3.66
C HIS A 70 14.25 -9.64 -3.12
N VAL A 71 13.27 -9.36 -3.98
CA VAL A 71 12.06 -8.65 -3.57
C VAL A 71 11.27 -9.47 -2.55
N ALA A 72 10.74 -8.81 -1.52
CA ALA A 72 9.92 -9.47 -0.53
C ALA A 72 8.63 -10.02 -1.17
N THR A 73 8.40 -11.32 -1.02
CA THR A 73 7.14 -11.96 -1.43
C THR A 73 6.21 -12.07 -0.24
N ILE A 74 5.06 -11.40 -0.33
CA ILE A 74 4.03 -11.44 0.71
C ILE A 74 3.17 -12.70 0.51
N GLY A 75 3.68 -13.84 1.02
CA GLY A 75 3.00 -15.12 0.94
C GLY A 75 2.08 -15.42 2.13
N HIS A 76 1.50 -16.63 2.11
CA HIS A 76 0.57 -17.12 3.14
C HIS A 76 1.12 -17.00 4.58
N LYS A 77 2.40 -17.32 4.79
CA LYS A 77 3.02 -17.25 6.13
C LYS A 77 3.02 -15.84 6.73
N LEU A 78 3.28 -14.83 5.90
CA LEU A 78 3.30 -13.44 6.37
C LEU A 78 1.88 -12.93 6.63
N LYS A 79 0.92 -13.30 5.78
CA LYS A 79 -0.51 -13.02 6.02
C LYS A 79 -1.00 -13.65 7.32
N LEU A 80 -0.64 -14.90 7.59
CA LEU A 80 -1.02 -15.56 8.85
C LEU A 80 -0.44 -14.84 10.07
N ARG A 81 0.82 -14.38 10.00
CA ARG A 81 1.42 -13.57 11.08
C ARG A 81 0.67 -12.26 11.30
N LEU A 82 0.23 -11.61 10.23
CA LEU A 82 -0.59 -10.41 10.32
C LEU A 82 -1.96 -10.72 10.94
N ASP A 83 -2.61 -11.80 10.52
CA ASP A 83 -3.91 -12.23 11.06
C ASP A 83 -3.82 -12.54 12.55
N MET A 84 -2.77 -13.23 12.99
CA MET A 84 -2.52 -13.48 14.41
C MET A 84 -2.33 -12.19 15.20
N ALA A 85 -1.59 -11.22 14.66
CA ALA A 85 -1.41 -9.92 15.30
C ALA A 85 -2.73 -9.13 15.38
N MET A 86 -3.56 -9.18 14.34
CA MET A 86 -4.88 -8.55 14.35
C MET A 86 -5.82 -9.19 15.37
N VAL A 87 -5.85 -10.52 15.46
CA VAL A 87 -6.63 -11.24 16.49
C VAL A 87 -6.16 -10.88 17.89
N ALA A 88 -4.85 -10.78 18.12
CA ALA A 88 -4.32 -10.37 19.42
C ALA A 88 -4.84 -8.99 19.84
N VAL A 89 -4.81 -8.01 18.93
CA VAL A 89 -5.35 -6.65 19.20
C VAL A 89 -6.87 -6.69 19.43
N LEU A 90 -7.63 -7.44 18.63
CA LEU A 90 -9.09 -7.56 18.82
C LEU A 90 -9.45 -8.16 20.18
N LYS A 91 -8.63 -9.10 20.67
CA LYS A 91 -8.82 -9.75 21.96
C LYS A 91 -8.46 -8.90 23.18
N GLU A 92 -7.79 -7.76 22.98
CA GLU A 92 -7.57 -6.79 24.06
C GLU A 92 -8.90 -6.12 24.47
N ASP A 93 -9.82 -5.94 23.51
CA ASP A 93 -11.12 -5.32 23.74
C ASP A 93 -12.23 -6.34 24.04
N ASP A 94 -12.19 -7.52 23.39
CA ASP A 94 -13.17 -8.61 23.54
C ASP A 94 -12.52 -9.99 23.37
N GLU A 95 -12.47 -10.79 24.45
CA GLU A 95 -11.78 -12.09 24.47
C GLU A 95 -12.34 -13.11 23.46
N GLU A 96 -13.63 -13.00 23.14
CA GLU A 96 -14.32 -13.86 22.15
C GLU A 96 -14.21 -13.33 20.72
N ALA A 97 -13.57 -12.17 20.52
CA ALA A 97 -13.41 -11.58 19.20
C ALA A 97 -12.67 -12.52 18.25
N THR A 98 -13.24 -12.65 17.06
CA THR A 98 -12.68 -13.42 15.95
C THR A 98 -12.47 -12.50 14.76
N LEU A 99 -11.42 -12.78 13.99
CA LEU A 99 -11.13 -12.02 12.77
C LEU A 99 -11.95 -12.61 11.61
N PRO A 100 -12.83 -11.82 10.97
CA PRO A 100 -13.53 -12.27 9.77
C PRO A 100 -12.56 -12.58 8.63
N ALA A 101 -12.97 -13.46 7.72
CA ALA A 101 -12.16 -13.76 6.54
C ALA A 101 -11.94 -12.49 5.68
N TRP A 102 -10.69 -12.20 5.36
CA TRP A 102 -10.31 -11.03 4.55
C TRP A 102 -9.06 -11.31 3.72
N VAL A 103 -8.94 -10.60 2.60
CA VAL A 103 -7.80 -10.66 1.67
C VAL A 103 -7.12 -9.30 1.56
N ASN A 104 -5.84 -9.26 1.14
CA ASN A 104 -5.08 -8.01 1.03
C ASN A 104 -5.76 -6.91 0.20
N HIS A 105 -6.59 -7.29 -0.78
CA HIS A 105 -7.37 -6.36 -1.59
C HIS A 105 -8.44 -5.60 -0.77
N ASP A 106 -8.92 -6.16 0.34
CA ASP A 106 -9.91 -5.51 1.19
C ASP A 106 -9.35 -4.25 1.85
N LEU A 107 -8.04 -4.19 2.17
CA LEU A 107 -7.40 -2.96 2.66
C LEU A 107 -7.57 -1.81 1.69
N ARG A 108 -7.45 -2.08 0.38
CA ARG A 108 -7.66 -1.08 -0.67
C ARG A 108 -9.13 -0.66 -0.78
N ARG A 109 -10.07 -1.60 -0.64
CA ARG A 109 -11.51 -1.29 -0.60
C ARG A 109 -11.86 -0.43 0.62
N THR A 110 -11.26 -0.72 1.76
CA THR A 110 -11.40 0.07 2.98
C THR A 110 -10.89 1.48 2.78
N VAL A 111 -9.69 1.66 2.22
CA VAL A 111 -9.14 3.01 1.93
C VAL A 111 -10.08 3.81 1.04
N ARG A 112 -10.57 3.22 -0.07
CA ARG A 112 -11.52 3.93 -0.95
C ARG A 112 -12.80 4.32 -0.22
N THR A 113 -13.38 3.40 0.56
CA THR A 113 -14.60 3.68 1.33
C THR A 113 -14.38 4.80 2.34
N ARG A 114 -13.26 4.78 3.08
CA ARG A 114 -12.92 5.81 4.06
C ARG A 114 -12.64 7.17 3.41
N LEU A 115 -12.05 7.21 2.22
CA LEU A 115 -11.87 8.47 1.48
C LEU A 115 -13.22 9.09 1.11
N SER A 116 -14.21 8.28 0.69
CA SER A 116 -15.58 8.78 0.44
C SER A 116 -16.22 9.33 1.70
N GLU A 117 -16.08 8.64 2.83
CA GLU A 117 -16.64 9.08 4.12
C GLU A 117 -16.01 10.39 4.62
N LEU A 118 -14.77 10.67 4.21
CA LEU A 118 -14.04 11.91 4.50
C LEU A 118 -14.34 13.04 3.51
N ASP A 119 -15.35 12.89 2.66
CA ASP A 119 -15.78 13.87 1.64
C ASP A 119 -14.67 14.22 0.64
N VAL A 120 -13.76 13.27 0.39
CA VAL A 120 -12.78 13.40 -0.70
C VAL A 120 -13.49 13.20 -2.02
N MET A 121 -13.27 14.13 -2.96
CA MET A 121 -13.82 14.05 -4.31
C MET A 121 -13.58 12.68 -4.94
N ASP A 122 -14.61 12.12 -5.57
CA ASP A 122 -14.54 10.78 -6.14
C ASP A 122 -13.41 10.64 -7.17
N GLU A 123 -13.15 11.68 -7.99
CA GLU A 123 -12.03 11.62 -8.93
C GLU A 123 -10.68 11.53 -8.22
N VAL A 124 -10.52 12.20 -7.08
CA VAL A 124 -9.29 12.15 -6.27
C VAL A 124 -9.16 10.79 -5.60
N ALA A 125 -10.24 10.25 -5.04
CA ALA A 125 -10.22 8.95 -4.39
C ALA A 125 -9.95 7.80 -5.38
N GLU A 126 -10.54 7.85 -6.58
CA GLU A 126 -10.23 6.93 -7.68
C GLU A 126 -8.79 7.12 -8.19
N ALA A 127 -8.32 8.36 -8.33
CA ALA A 127 -6.94 8.65 -8.71
C ALA A 127 -5.93 8.11 -7.70
N VAL A 128 -6.17 8.24 -6.40
CA VAL A 128 -5.30 7.69 -5.34
C VAL A 128 -5.11 6.20 -5.54
N ILE A 129 -6.19 5.46 -5.75
CA ILE A 129 -6.09 4.01 -6.00
C ILE A 129 -5.60 3.71 -7.43
N GLY A 130 -5.44 4.71 -8.30
CA GLY A 130 -4.94 4.54 -9.66
C GLY A 130 -6.00 3.99 -10.62
N HIS A 131 -7.26 4.32 -10.35
CA HIS A 131 -8.35 4.25 -11.30
C HIS A 131 -8.51 5.65 -11.90
N MET A 132 -7.95 5.88 -13.09
CA MET A 132 -8.23 7.12 -13.83
C MET A 132 -9.34 6.83 -14.84
N PRO A 133 -10.31 7.74 -15.02
CA PRO A 133 -11.25 7.65 -16.13
C PRO A 133 -10.47 7.66 -17.46
N THR A 134 -10.64 6.60 -18.27
CA THR A 134 -9.99 6.50 -19.59
C THR A 134 -10.61 7.45 -20.62
N ALA A 135 -11.79 8.01 -20.32
CA ALA A 135 -12.53 8.91 -21.19
C ALA A 135 -12.94 10.18 -20.44
N LEU A 136 -12.95 11.31 -21.16
CA LEU A 136 -13.50 12.58 -20.68
C LEU A 136 -14.98 12.38 -20.36
N VAL A 137 -15.33 12.40 -19.06
CA VAL A 137 -16.72 12.48 -18.64
C VAL A 137 -17.13 13.94 -18.81
N ARG A 138 -17.98 14.19 -19.80
CA ARG A 138 -18.52 15.52 -20.07
C ARG A 138 -19.55 15.83 -18.97
N THR A 139 -19.19 16.70 -18.03
CA THR A 139 -20.13 17.41 -17.15
C THR A 139 -20.86 18.49 -17.95
#